data_AF-A0A2J5NZI4-F1
#
_entry.id   AF-A0A2J5NZI4-F1
#
_cell.length_a   1.000
_cell.length_b   1.000
_cell.length_c   1.000
_cell.angle_alpha   90.00
_cell.angle_beta   90.00
_cell.angle_gamma   90.00
#
_symmetry.space_group_name_H-M   'P 1'
#
loop_
_entity.id
_entity.type
_entity.pdbx_description
1 polymer ?
#
loop_
_entity_poly.entity_id
_entity_poly.type
_entity_poly.pdbx_seq_one_letter_code
_entity_poly.pdbx_strand_id
1 'polypeptide(L)'
;HSQRNAGNQRRYRRDVLRAVAIIKIAQRIGIPLATIGDAFGVLPEGHNLSAKEWKMLSSQWREELDRRIHTLTALRDQLDGCIGCGCLSRRDCPLRNPGDKLGEEGTGARLLEDD
;
A
#
# COMPACT_ATOMS: atom_id res chain seq x y z
N HIS A 1 4.94 -21.34 8.35
CA HIS A 1 5.08 -21.85 9.74
C HIS A 1 6.49 -22.38 10.00
N SER A 2 6.95 -22.32 11.25
CA SER A 2 8.22 -22.93 11.69
C SER A 2 7.95 -24.20 12.49
N GLN A 3 8.75 -25.24 12.27
CA GLN A 3 8.82 -26.39 13.17
C GLN A 3 9.95 -26.16 14.18
N ARG A 4 9.86 -26.72 15.39
CA ARG A 4 10.96 -26.66 16.37
C ARG A 4 11.62 -28.03 16.48
N ASN A 5 12.95 -28.06 16.57
CA ASN A 5 13.67 -29.30 16.89
C ASN A 5 13.71 -29.54 18.41
N ALA A 6 14.28 -30.68 18.82
CA ALA A 6 14.43 -31.04 20.24
C ALA A 6 15.21 -29.99 21.06
N GLY A 7 16.10 -29.23 20.42
CA GLY A 7 16.85 -28.11 21.02
C GLY A 7 16.14 -26.75 20.95
N ASN A 8 14.83 -26.72 20.70
CA ASN A 8 14.01 -25.51 20.62
C ASN A 8 14.39 -24.53 19.49
N GLN A 9 15.15 -24.96 18.49
CA GLN A 9 15.56 -24.16 17.33
C GLN A 9 14.49 -24.22 16.24
N ARG A 10 14.19 -23.07 15.62
CA ARG A 10 13.23 -22.98 14.51
C ARG A 10 13.81 -23.57 13.23
N ARG A 11 13.01 -24.35 12.52
CA ARG A 11 13.26 -24.91 11.19
C ARG A 11 12.14 -24.48 10.25
N TYR A 12 12.52 -24.10 9.04
CA TYR A 12 11.61 -23.60 8.02
C TYR A 12 11.65 -24.53 6.81
N ARG A 13 10.50 -24.78 6.22
CA ARG A 13 10.40 -25.45 4.92
C ARG A 13 10.89 -24.50 3.82
N ARG A 14 11.23 -25.06 2.65
CA ARG A 14 11.73 -24.26 1.50
C ARG A 14 10.71 -23.25 0.96
N ASP A 15 9.43 -23.54 1.11
CA ASP A 15 8.31 -22.66 0.75
C ASP A 15 8.37 -21.27 1.39
N VAL A 16 8.97 -21.15 2.58
CA VAL A 16 9.18 -19.88 3.28
C VAL A 16 9.97 -18.88 2.44
N LEU A 17 10.87 -19.34 1.57
CA LEU A 17 11.59 -18.45 0.65
C LEU A 17 10.62 -17.73 -0.31
N ARG A 18 9.60 -18.44 -0.82
CA ARG A 18 8.57 -17.85 -1.69
C ARG A 18 7.70 -16.88 -0.91
N ALA A 19 7.29 -17.22 0.30
CA ALA A 19 6.53 -16.33 1.17
C ALA A 19 7.30 -15.03 1.46
N VAL A 20 8.58 -15.12 1.84
CA VAL A 20 9.42 -13.94 2.10
C VAL A 20 9.63 -13.10 0.84
N ALA A 21 9.82 -13.72 -0.33
CA ALA A 21 9.93 -12.99 -1.59
C ALA A 21 8.64 -12.19 -1.88
N ILE A 22 7.48 -12.80 -1.67
CA ILE A 22 6.17 -12.16 -1.85
C ILE A 22 5.99 -11.00 -0.87
N ILE A 23 6.31 -11.20 0.42
CA ILE A 23 6.25 -10.13 1.43
C ILE A 23 7.13 -8.95 1.02
N LYS A 24 8.36 -9.21 0.54
CA LYS A 24 9.26 -8.14 0.07
C LYS A 24 8.72 -7.39 -1.14
N ILE A 25 8.07 -8.07 -2.08
CA ILE A 25 7.43 -7.43 -3.24
C ILE A 25 6.30 -6.51 -2.77
N ALA A 26 5.42 -7.01 -1.89
CA ALA A 26 4.32 -6.23 -1.34
C ALA A 26 4.82 -4.99 -0.56
N GLN A 27 5.86 -5.16 0.26
CA GLN A 27 6.49 -4.04 0.98
C GLN A 27 7.09 -3.01 0.02
N ARG A 28 7.67 -3.43 -1.11
CA ARG A 28 8.22 -2.51 -2.12
C ARG A 28 7.14 -1.76 -2.89
N ILE A 29 5.96 -2.36 -3.05
CA ILE A 29 4.75 -1.67 -3.51
C ILE A 29 4.27 -0.67 -2.44
N GLY A 30 4.65 -0.87 -1.17
CA GLY A 30 4.33 -0.03 -0.01
C GLY A 30 3.09 -0.49 0.74
N ILE A 31 2.75 -1.77 0.63
CA ILE A 31 1.64 -2.39 1.36
C ILE A 31 2.07 -2.65 2.81
N PRO A 32 1.26 -2.27 3.81
CA PRO A 32 1.56 -2.52 5.22
C PRO A 32 1.68 -4.01 5.54
N LEU A 33 2.56 -4.36 6.49
CA LEU A 33 2.71 -5.73 6.96
C LEU A 33 1.41 -6.32 7.54
N ALA A 34 0.56 -5.49 8.14
CA ALA A 34 -0.76 -5.91 8.64
C ALA A 34 -1.65 -6.40 7.49
N THR A 35 -1.81 -5.59 6.43
CA THR A 35 -2.56 -5.94 5.23
C THR A 35 -2.01 -7.19 4.52
N ILE A 36 -0.67 -7.34 4.48
CA ILE A 36 -0.04 -8.56 3.95
C ILE A 36 -0.40 -9.77 4.83
N GLY A 37 -0.42 -9.60 6.15
CA GLY A 37 -0.84 -10.61 7.11
C GLY A 37 -2.28 -11.05 6.91
N ASP A 38 -3.21 -10.11 6.76
CA ASP A 38 -4.62 -10.39 6.50
C ASP A 38 -4.80 -11.18 5.20
N ALA A 39 -4.11 -10.76 4.15
CA ALA A 39 -4.16 -11.41 2.85
C ALA A 39 -3.59 -12.85 2.87
N PHE A 40 -2.60 -13.10 3.74
CA PHE A 40 -2.07 -14.44 3.99
C PHE A 40 -2.95 -15.26 4.94
N GLY A 41 -3.72 -14.61 5.82
CA GLY A 41 -4.61 -15.27 6.79
C GLY A 41 -5.79 -15.99 6.15
N VAL A 42 -6.15 -15.64 4.92
CA VAL A 42 -7.18 -16.35 4.13
C VAL A 42 -6.69 -17.72 3.64
N LEU A 43 -5.37 -17.96 3.66
CA LEU A 43 -4.78 -19.20 3.16
C LEU A 43 -4.83 -20.30 4.24
N PRO A 44 -5.14 -21.55 3.89
CA PRO A 44 -5.13 -22.65 4.85
C PRO A 44 -3.74 -22.84 5.48
N GLU A 45 -3.70 -23.23 6.76
CA GLU A 45 -2.43 -23.47 7.46
C GLU A 45 -1.58 -24.52 6.72
N GLY A 46 -0.33 -24.17 6.42
CA GLY A 46 0.60 -25.05 5.71
C GLY A 46 0.39 -25.12 4.20
N HIS A 47 -0.55 -24.36 3.63
CA HIS A 47 -0.74 -24.25 2.18
C HIS A 47 0.35 -23.37 1.56
N ASN A 48 0.91 -23.83 0.45
CA ASN A 48 1.80 -23.02 -0.38
C ASN A 48 0.97 -22.08 -1.24
N LEU A 49 1.38 -20.81 -1.34
CA LEU A 49 0.84 -19.85 -2.31
C LEU A 49 0.93 -20.41 -3.73
N SER A 50 -0.19 -20.94 -4.20
CA SER A 50 -0.41 -21.41 -5.56
C SER A 50 -0.36 -20.24 -6.54
N ALA A 51 -0.24 -20.55 -7.83
CA ALA A 51 -0.28 -19.52 -8.87
C ALA A 51 -1.62 -18.77 -8.88
N LYS A 52 -2.73 -19.43 -8.51
CA LYS A 52 -4.07 -18.84 -8.46
C LYS A 52 -4.20 -17.82 -7.33
N GLU A 53 -3.77 -18.18 -6.13
CA GLU A 53 -3.78 -17.28 -4.97
C GLU A 53 -2.84 -16.09 -5.20
N TRP A 54 -1.65 -16.35 -5.77
CA TRP A 54 -0.73 -15.29 -6.17
C TRP A 54 -1.39 -14.31 -7.14
N LYS A 55 -2.10 -14.81 -8.16
CA LYS A 55 -2.78 -13.96 -9.14
C LYS A 55 -3.79 -13.04 -8.47
N MET A 56 -4.59 -13.57 -7.53
CA MET A 56 -5.59 -12.81 -6.78
C MET A 56 -4.95 -11.73 -5.88
N LEU A 57 -3.89 -12.07 -5.15
CA LEU A 57 -3.17 -11.08 -4.33
C LEU A 57 -2.52 -10.01 -5.19
N SER A 58 -1.85 -10.42 -6.27
CA SER A 58 -1.16 -9.51 -7.16
C SER A 58 -2.09 -8.54 -7.89
N SER A 59 -3.34 -8.92 -8.17
CA SER A 59 -4.31 -8.01 -8.80
C SER A 59 -4.76 -6.92 -7.82
N GLN A 60 -5.07 -7.27 -6.57
CA GLN A 60 -5.42 -6.30 -5.53
C GLN A 60 -4.27 -5.32 -5.27
N TRP A 61 -3.04 -5.84 -5.21
CA TRP A 61 -1.85 -5.02 -4.97
C TRP A 61 -1.50 -4.13 -6.16
N ARG A 62 -1.80 -4.58 -7.38
CA ARG A 62 -1.67 -3.77 -8.59
C ARG A 62 -2.66 -2.61 -8.56
N GLU A 63 -3.92 -2.86 -8.21
CA GLU A 63 -4.93 -1.78 -8.08
C GLU A 63 -4.53 -0.75 -7.02
N GLU A 64 -3.99 -1.19 -5.88
CA GLU A 64 -3.44 -0.29 -4.87
C GLU A 64 -2.24 0.52 -5.38
N LEU A 65 -1.33 -0.11 -6.12
CA LEU A 65 -0.20 0.57 -6.74
C LEU A 65 -0.66 1.61 -7.77
N ASP A 66 -1.61 1.25 -8.63
CA ASP A 66 -2.16 2.13 -9.66
C ASP A 66 -2.84 3.35 -9.01
N ARG A 67 -3.65 3.14 -7.95
CA ARG A 67 -4.23 4.25 -7.17
C ARG A 67 -3.17 5.20 -6.62
N ARG A 68 -2.09 4.67 -6.03
CA ARG A 68 -0.99 5.50 -5.52
C ARG A 68 -0.22 6.22 -6.60
N ILE A 69 -0.02 5.60 -7.77
CA ILE A 69 0.59 6.26 -8.93
C ILE A 69 -0.29 7.42 -9.39
N HIS A 70 -1.61 7.24 -9.45
CA HIS A 70 -2.54 8.31 -9.81
C HIS A 70 -2.47 9.47 -8.82
N THR A 71 -2.58 9.21 -7.52
CA THR A 71 -2.46 10.26 -6.48
C THR A 71 -1.13 11.01 -6.57
N LEU A 72 -0.01 10.29 -6.72
CA LEU A 72 1.31 10.93 -6.82
C LEU A 72 1.49 11.72 -8.12
N THR A 73 0.88 11.26 -9.22
CA THR A 73 0.87 11.96 -10.50
C THR A 73 0.05 13.24 -10.40
N ALA A 74 -1.15 13.18 -9.84
CA ALA A 74 -1.99 14.34 -9.58
C ALA A 74 -1.28 15.34 -8.68
N LEU A 75 -0.63 14.89 -7.60
CA LEU A 75 0.14 15.74 -6.71
C LEU A 75 1.32 16.41 -7.44
N ARG A 76 2.07 15.68 -8.27
CA ARG A 76 3.15 16.23 -9.09
C ARG A 76 2.63 17.33 -10.03
N ASP A 77 1.55 17.05 -10.75
CA ASP A 77 1.00 17.98 -11.73
C ASP A 77 0.42 19.24 -11.04
N GLN A 78 -0.17 19.09 -9.85
CA GLN A 78 -0.62 20.22 -9.02
C GLN A 78 0.55 21.03 -8.42
N LEU A 79 1.68 20.38 -8.09
CA LEU A 79 2.90 21.08 -7.66
C LEU A 79 3.45 21.95 -8.79
N ASP A 80 3.47 21.46 -10.02
CA ASP A 80 3.88 22.24 -11.19
C ASP A 80 2.95 23.45 -11.41
N GLY A 81 1.64 23.27 -11.22
CA GLY A 81 0.67 24.38 -11.24
C GLY A 81 0.92 25.42 -10.12
N CYS A 82 1.32 24.98 -8.93
CA CYS A 82 1.65 25.87 -7.82
C CYS A 82 2.96 26.66 -8.04
N ILE A 83 3.92 26.09 -8.78
CA ILE A 83 5.17 26.75 -9.18
C ILE A 83 4.92 27.70 -10.36
N GLY A 84 4.09 27.31 -11.34
CA GLY A 84 3.74 28.10 -12.53
C GLY A 84 2.82 29.30 -12.26
N CYS A 85 1.99 29.25 -11.21
CA CYS A 85 1.20 30.38 -10.70
C CYS A 85 2.10 31.54 -10.21
N GLY A 86 3.36 31.27 -9.84
CA GLY A 86 4.29 32.24 -9.27
C GLY A 86 3.83 32.88 -7.96
N CYS A 87 2.71 32.41 -7.39
CA CYS A 87 1.95 33.20 -6.46
C CYS A 87 2.39 33.00 -5.00
N LEU A 88 2.97 31.84 -4.61
CA LEU A 88 3.23 31.49 -3.19
C LEU A 88 2.05 31.88 -2.28
N SER A 89 0.85 31.95 -2.86
CA SER A 89 -0.28 32.72 -2.36
C SER A 89 -1.22 31.72 -1.75
N ARG A 90 -1.39 31.83 -0.44
CA ARG A 90 -2.35 31.05 0.34
C ARG A 90 -3.78 31.07 -0.23
N ARG A 91 -4.15 31.98 -1.15
CA ARG A 91 -5.54 32.16 -1.59
C ARG A 91 -6.00 31.17 -2.66
N ASP A 92 -5.13 30.80 -3.61
CA ASP A 92 -5.55 30.15 -4.86
C ASP A 92 -4.94 28.74 -5.07
N CYS A 93 -4.34 28.15 -4.03
CA CYS A 93 -3.77 26.81 -4.11
C CYS A 93 -4.88 25.74 -4.11
N PRO A 94 -5.02 24.90 -5.16
CA PRO A 94 -6.05 23.87 -5.24
C PRO A 94 -5.89 22.76 -4.19
N LEU A 95 -4.70 22.63 -3.59
CA LEU A 95 -4.42 21.72 -2.47
C LEU A 95 -4.86 22.26 -1.09
N ARG A 96 -5.50 23.44 -1.03
CA ARG A 96 -5.84 24.06 0.25
C ARG A 96 -7.24 23.68 0.72
N ASN A 97 -7.33 23.25 1.98
CA ASN A 97 -8.57 23.15 2.75
C ASN A 97 -8.68 24.34 3.74
N PRO A 98 -9.15 25.53 3.31
CA PRO A 98 -9.16 26.72 4.16
C PRO A 98 -10.14 26.58 5.33
N GLY A 99 -9.62 26.69 6.56
CA GLY A 99 -10.44 26.58 7.76
C GLY A 99 -10.89 25.16 8.06
N ASP A 100 -10.20 24.16 7.50
CA ASP A 100 -10.47 22.73 7.70
C ASP A 100 -11.92 22.31 7.41
N LYS A 101 -12.56 22.92 6.41
CA LYS A 101 -13.96 22.65 6.05
C LYS A 101 -14.20 21.18 5.72
N LEU A 102 -13.25 20.53 5.05
CA LEU A 102 -13.34 19.10 4.73
C LEU A 102 -13.09 18.18 5.95
N GLY A 103 -12.72 18.73 7.11
CA GLY A 103 -12.58 17.96 8.35
C GLY A 103 -13.92 17.40 8.83
N GLU A 104 -15.03 18.05 8.48
CA GLU A 104 -16.39 17.52 8.71
C GLU A 104 -16.69 16.26 7.88
N GLU A 105 -15.98 16.07 6.77
CA GLU A 105 -16.14 14.92 5.86
C GLU A 105 -15.19 13.75 6.20
N GLY A 106 -14.25 13.94 7.12
CA GLY A 106 -13.34 12.91 7.61
C GLY A 106 -11.89 13.36 7.77
N THR A 107 -11.07 12.49 8.37
CA THR A 107 -9.65 12.76 8.60
C THR A 107 -8.82 12.47 7.36
N GLY A 108 -7.83 13.31 7.05
CA GLY A 108 -6.81 13.03 6.01
C GLY A 108 -6.72 14.10 4.93
N ALA A 109 -5.96 13.80 3.87
CA ALA A 109 -5.74 14.71 2.74
C ALA A 109 -6.85 14.56 1.70
N ARG A 110 -8.07 14.97 2.07
CA ARG A 110 -9.32 14.77 1.30
C ARG A 110 -9.28 15.30 -0.15
N LEU A 111 -8.43 16.30 -0.43
CA LEU A 111 -8.23 16.87 -1.78
C LEU A 111 -7.29 16.02 -2.68
N LEU A 112 -6.66 14.98 -2.13
CA LEU A 112 -5.75 14.06 -2.84
C LEU A 112 -6.34 12.66 -3.02
N GLU A 113 -7.47 12.37 -2.39
CA GLU A 113 -8.17 11.10 -2.52
C GLU A 113 -9.11 11.24 -3.73
N ASP A 114 -8.78 10.57 -4.85
CA ASP A 114 -9.74 10.38 -5.96
C ASP A 114 -10.78 9.31 -5.53
N ASP A 115 -12.06 9.55 -5.87
CA ASP A 115 -13.18 8.61 -5.65
C ASP A 115 -12.94 7.20 -6.24
#